data_AF-A0A6G1JX71-F1
#
_entry.id   AF-A0A6G1JX71-F1
#
_cell.length_a   1.000
_cell.length_b   1.000
_cell.length_c   1.000
_cell.angle_alpha   90.00
_cell.angle_beta   90.00
_cell.angle_gamma   90.00
#
_symmetry.space_group_name_H-M   'P 1'
#
loop_
_entity.id
_entity.type
_entity.pdbx_description
1 polymer ?
#
loop_
_entity_poly.entity_id
_entity_poly.type
_entity_poly.pdbx_seq_one_letter_code
_entity_poly.pdbx_strand_id
1 'polypeptide(L)'
;MVLNVLDPAQTRYFFQAHDLEQVLKAKYDPSHPNYDFNIEHVNDRWRFDAPELITKAEIDRMISEFNKDEPDEGDISGDENE
;
A
#
# COMPACT_ATOMS: atom_id res chain seq x y z
N MET A 1 -4.46 15.92 8.99
CA MET A 1 -4.67 14.51 9.34
C MET A 1 -6.03 14.13 8.77
N VAL A 2 -6.00 13.25 7.77
CA VAL A 2 -7.16 12.81 6.99
C VAL A 2 -7.35 11.32 7.27
N LEU A 3 -8.56 10.95 7.63
CA LEU A 3 -8.92 9.55 7.83
C LEU A 3 -9.12 8.88 6.48
N ASN A 4 -8.25 7.93 6.18
CA ASN A 4 -8.33 7.07 5.00
C ASN A 4 -8.91 5.71 5.40
N VAL A 5 -9.69 5.12 4.49
CA VAL A 5 -10.32 3.82 4.72
C VAL A 5 -10.08 2.96 3.48
N LEU A 6 -9.51 1.79 3.68
CA LEU A 6 -9.30 0.81 2.63
C LEU A 6 -10.61 0.15 2.23
N ASP A 7 -10.74 -0.15 0.94
CA ASP A 7 -11.81 -1.00 0.46
C ASP A 7 -11.63 -2.44 0.99
N PRO A 8 -12.72 -3.21 1.12
CA PRO A 8 -12.65 -4.62 1.55
C PRO A 8 -11.74 -5.45 0.65
N ALA A 9 -11.69 -5.15 -0.65
CA ALA A 9 -10.80 -5.83 -1.59
C ALA A 9 -9.32 -5.57 -1.30
N GLN A 10 -8.98 -4.35 -0.87
CA GLN A 10 -7.61 -3.94 -0.54
C GLN A 10 -7.19 -4.45 0.84
N THR A 11 -8.15 -4.55 1.76
CA THR A 11 -7.92 -5.04 3.12
C THR A 11 -7.37 -6.47 3.12
N ARG A 12 -7.70 -7.27 2.11
CA ARG A 12 -7.21 -8.65 1.94
C ARG A 12 -5.70 -8.76 1.70
N TYR A 13 -5.04 -7.70 1.25
CA TYR A 13 -3.60 -7.67 1.05
C TYR A 13 -2.82 -7.36 2.32
N PHE A 14 -3.50 -6.89 3.37
CA PHE A 14 -2.90 -6.53 4.65
C PHE A 14 -3.47 -7.41 5.75
N PHE A 15 -2.70 -8.40 6.18
CA PHE A 15 -3.11 -9.31 7.25
C PHE A 15 -2.95 -8.68 8.64
N GLN A 16 -1.97 -7.79 8.81
CA GLN A 16 -1.69 -7.11 10.06
C GLN A 16 -1.57 -5.60 9.86
N ALA A 17 -1.79 -4.84 10.94
CA ALA A 17 -1.58 -3.39 10.94
C ALA A 17 -0.14 -3.03 10.58
N HIS A 18 0.81 -3.88 10.95
CA HIS A 18 2.23 -3.71 10.63
C HIS A 18 2.50 -3.71 9.11
N ASP A 19 1.84 -4.59 8.34
CA ASP A 19 2.02 -4.63 6.88
C ASP A 19 1.61 -3.29 6.25
N LEU A 20 0.44 -2.77 6.66
CA LEU A 20 -0.05 -1.48 6.18
C LEU A 20 0.86 -0.33 6.64
N GLU A 21 1.36 -0.39 7.88
CA GLU A 21 2.28 0.61 8.41
C GLU A 21 3.58 0.66 7.61
N GLN A 22 4.16 -0.48 7.23
CA GLN A 22 5.39 -0.53 6.44
C GLN A 22 5.20 0.14 5.07
N VAL A 23 4.05 -0.09 4.44
CA VAL A 23 3.71 0.50 3.14
C VAL A 23 3.50 2.01 3.26
N LEU A 24 2.80 2.46 4.30
CA LEU A 24 2.61 3.89 4.57
C LEU A 24 3.95 4.57 4.90
N LYS A 25 4.80 3.93 5.71
CA LYS A 25 6.16 4.40 5.98
C LYS A 25 6.97 4.48 4.69
N ALA A 26 6.99 3.45 3.84
CA ALA A 26 7.74 3.53 2.58
C ALA A 26 7.38 4.76 1.71
N LYS A 27 6.10 5.17 1.69
CA LYS A 27 5.64 6.36 0.98
C LYS A 27 5.99 7.67 1.70
N TYR A 28 5.74 7.75 3.01
CA TYR A 28 5.78 9.01 3.75
C TYR A 28 7.05 9.22 4.56
N ASP A 29 7.82 8.19 4.88
CA ASP A 29 9.10 8.25 5.60
C ASP A 29 10.05 9.35 5.07
N PRO A 30 10.25 9.53 3.74
CA PRO A 30 11.11 10.60 3.24
C PRO A 30 10.61 12.03 3.55
N SER A 31 9.31 12.22 3.78
CA SER A 31 8.73 13.54 4.09
C SER A 31 8.32 13.68 5.57
N HIS A 32 8.01 12.57 6.23
CA HIS A 32 7.47 12.46 7.58
C HIS A 32 7.97 11.16 8.26
N PRO A 33 9.27 11.05 8.59
CA PRO A 33 9.89 9.82 9.11
C PRO A 33 9.35 9.38 10.48
N ASN A 34 8.77 10.31 11.25
CA ASN A 34 8.20 10.05 12.58
C ASN A 34 6.68 10.25 12.59
N TYR A 35 6.01 10.02 11.46
CA TYR A 35 4.56 10.07 11.43
C TYR A 35 3.96 8.86 12.14
N ASP A 36 3.04 9.11 13.06
CA ASP A 36 2.30 8.06 13.75
C ASP A 36 1.03 7.73 12.95
N PHE A 37 1.07 6.65 12.18
CA PHE A 37 -0.08 6.18 11.42
C PHE A 37 -1.02 5.45 12.39
N ASN A 38 -2.08 6.12 12.85
CA ASN A 38 -3.09 5.48 13.69
C ASN A 38 -3.92 4.48 12.87
N ILE A 39 -3.46 3.23 12.78
CA ILE A 39 -4.07 2.14 11.99
C ILE A 39 -5.00 1.31 12.87
N GLU A 40 -6.26 1.19 12.45
CA GLU A 40 -7.30 0.42 13.14
C GLU A 40 -8.05 -0.48 12.14
N HIS A 41 -8.35 -1.71 12.55
CA HIS A 41 -9.20 -2.61 11.75
C HIS A 41 -10.64 -2.58 12.28
N VAL A 42 -11.57 -2.07 11.48
CA VAL A 42 -12.97 -1.89 11.90
C VAL A 42 -13.91 -2.33 10.78
N ASN A 43 -14.80 -3.30 11.06
CA ASN A 43 -15.77 -3.84 10.10
C ASN A 43 -15.13 -4.35 8.79
N ASP A 44 -14.09 -5.18 8.89
CA ASP A 44 -13.40 -5.79 7.73
C ASP A 44 -12.74 -4.75 6.80
N ARG A 45 -12.40 -3.59 7.36
CA ARG A 45 -11.75 -2.48 6.67
C ARG A 45 -10.65 -1.91 7.53
N TRP A 46 -9.49 -1.68 6.92
CA TRP A 46 -8.43 -0.91 7.55
C TRP A 46 -8.74 0.58 7.48
N ARG A 47 -8.62 1.25 8.61
CA ARG A 47 -8.77 2.69 8.77
C ARG A 47 -7.44 3.23 9.26
N PHE A 48 -6.94 4.30 8.66
CA PHE A 48 -5.68 4.89 9.09
C PHE A 48 -5.67 6.40 8.90
N ASP A 49 -4.90 7.09 9.72
CA ASP A 49 -4.66 8.52 9.56
C ASP A 49 -3.42 8.79 8.70
N ALA A 50 -3.50 9.77 7.80
CA ALA A 50 -2.39 10.21 6.96
C ALA A 50 -2.40 11.74 6.79
N PRO A 51 -1.27 12.36 6.41
CA PRO A 51 -1.21 13.80 6.17
C PRO A 51 -2.12 14.25 5.02
N GLU A 52 -2.36 13.38 4.04
CA GLU A 52 -3.17 13.62 2.85
C GLU A 52 -4.15 12.47 2.55
N LEU A 53 -5.12 12.73 1.67
CA LEU A 53 -6.04 11.69 1.20
C LEU A 53 -5.32 10.80 0.19
N ILE A 54 -5.25 9.50 0.48
CA ILE A 54 -4.66 8.51 -0.41
C ILE A 54 -5.74 8.02 -1.37
N THR A 55 -5.49 8.21 -2.67
CA THR A 55 -6.42 7.73 -3.68
C THR A 55 -6.33 6.21 -3.85
N LYS A 56 -7.40 5.60 -4.37
CA LYS A 56 -7.43 4.16 -4.65
C LYS A 56 -6.26 3.69 -5.52
N ALA A 57 -5.90 4.47 -6.54
CA ALA A 57 -4.77 4.15 -7.43
C ALA A 57 -3.43 4.14 -6.69
N GLU A 58 -3.25 5.05 -5.72
CA GLU A 58 -2.05 5.07 -4.90
C GLU A 58 -1.98 3.87 -3.96
N ILE A 59 -3.09 3.49 -3.34
CA ILE A 59 -3.16 2.27 -2.52
C ILE A 59 -2.84 1.04 -3.36
N ASP A 60 -3.40 0.93 -4.56
CA ASP A 60 -3.16 -0.20 -5.46
C ASP A 60 -1.68 -0.31 -5.85
N ARG A 61 -1.06 0.83 -6.18
CA ARG A 61 0.38 0.90 -6.43
C ARG A 61 1.20 0.48 -5.21
N MET A 62 0.83 0.99 -4.03
CA MET A 62 1.47 0.65 -2.75
C MET A 62 1.39 -0.84 -2.42
N ILE A 63 0.22 -1.45 -2.61
CA ILE A 63 0.01 -2.90 -2.46
C ILE A 63 0.85 -3.68 -3.47
N SER A 64 0.89 -3.21 -4.72
CA SER A 64 1.69 -3.84 -5.78
C SER A 64 3.18 -3.79 -5.43
N GLU A 65 3.71 -2.64 -4.98
CA GLU A 65 5.11 -2.51 -4.55
C GLU A 65 5.42 -3.39 -3.33
N PHE A 66 4.48 -3.56 -2.40
CA PHE A 66 4.62 -4.47 -1.25
C PHE A 66 4.64 -5.95 -1.65
N ASN A 67 3.82 -6.35 -2.63
CA ASN A 67 3.77 -7.74 -3.12
C ASN A 67 4.84 -8.04 -4.19
N LYS A 68 5.45 -7.02 -4.80
CA LYS A 68 6.48 -7.14 -5.84
C LYS A 68 7.84 -7.66 -5.36
N ASP A 69 7.96 -8.03 -4.09
CA ASP A 69 9.06 -8.88 -3.63
C ASP A 69 8.94 -10.31 -4.21
N GLU A 70 7.80 -10.68 -4.82
CA GLU A 70 7.76 -11.69 -5.87
C GLU A 70 8.01 -11.04 -7.25
N PRO A 71 9.03 -11.48 -8.01
CA PRO A 71 9.31 -10.93 -9.32
C PRO A 71 8.12 -11.19 -10.26
N ASP A 72 7.49 -10.09 -10.68
CA ASP A 72 6.61 -10.07 -11.85
C ASP A 72 7.50 -10.36 -13.08
N GLU A 73 7.75 -11.64 -13.37
CA GLU A 73 8.21 -12.10 -14.68
C GLU A 73 7.09 -11.79 -15.69
N GLY A 74 7.12 -10.57 -16.23
CA GLY A 74 6.01 -10.03 -16.98
C GLY A 74 6.38 -9.01 -18.06
N ASP A 75 7.63 -8.98 -18.54
CA ASP A 75 7.95 -8.42 -19.86
C ASP A 75 9.25 -9.05 -20.40
N ILE A 76 9.12 -10.25 -20.96
CA ILE A 76 10.06 -10.77 -21.95
C ILE A 76 9.29 -10.82 -23.27
N SER A 77 8.97 -9.66 -23.84
CA SER A 77 8.69 -9.61 -25.28
C SER A 77 10.01 -9.83 -26.00
N GLY A 78 10.24 -11.10 -26.34
CA GLY A 78 11.40 -11.57 -27.08
C GLY A 78 11.57 -10.81 -28.39
N ASP A 79 12.79 -10.36 -28.60
CA ASP A 79 13.33 -9.93 -29.88
C ASP A 79 13.44 -11.18 -30.77
N GLU A 80 12.35 -11.57 -31.46
CA GLU A 80 12.40 -12.56 -32.53
C GLU A 80 13.08 -11.92 -33.75
N ASN A 81 14.41 -12.00 -33.79
CA ASN A 81 15.18 -11.89 -35.01
C ASN A 81 15.30 -13.30 -35.63
N GLU A 82 14.57 -13.56 -36.72
CA GLU A 82 14.86 -14.62 -37.69
C GLU A 82 15.18 -14.01 -39.07
#